data_AF-A0A5B0LLZ3-F1
#
_entry.id   AF-A0A5B0LLZ3-F1
#
_cell.length_a   1.000
_cell.length_b   1.000
_cell.length_c   1.000
_cell.angle_alpha   90.00
_cell.angle_beta   90.00
_cell.angle_gamma   90.00
#
_symmetry.space_group_name_H-M   'P 1'
#
loop_
_entity.id
_entity.type
_entity.pdbx_description
1 polymer ?
#
loop_
_entity_poly.entity_id
_entity_poly.type
_entity_poly.pdbx_seq_one_letter_code
_entity_poly.pdbx_strand_id
1 'polypeptide(L)'
;MSSEPVNIAPADETNPVPIPNLLQQERRFVLNQPNCSALHEQAAKELLQGIIQDEMGPFLETILKSDSTTISKAFQKIVPSQLVSELSAKNKEHIESIQTKLNDAIENLGETEVSDLLRTKALYLSKIGAEKALSVAAFEEALKKQAGLGSKIDLRLGLIRVGFFHGDHQLIMDQILEAKQLRQSPQILYHFFFLCGLILIPLCVFRLVDSGGDWDRRNRLKVYQAMNFMAVRNFKEATPLLLDTLSTFTATELLSYEDFVTLTAISAALTLERKDMKKKVKISMLRCFSPPSAK
;
A
#
# COMPACT_ATOMS: atom_id res chain seq x y z
N MET A 1 10.49 -11.89 13.21
CA MET A 1 10.21 -12.22 11.80
C MET A 1 9.27 -13.40 11.82
N SER A 2 7.97 -13.09 11.89
CA SER A 2 6.89 -14.08 11.99
C SER A 2 6.94 -15.02 10.78
N SER A 3 7.17 -16.30 11.06
CA SER A 3 7.34 -17.40 10.11
C SER A 3 6.01 -17.97 9.58
N GLU A 4 4.93 -17.20 9.64
CA GLU A 4 3.64 -17.69 9.17
C GLU A 4 3.47 -17.35 7.69
N PRO A 5 3.16 -18.35 6.83
CA PRO A 5 2.75 -18.06 5.47
C PRO A 5 1.53 -17.14 5.57
N VAL A 6 1.61 -15.96 4.94
CA VAL A 6 0.50 -15.01 4.89
C VAL A 6 -0.66 -15.73 4.20
N ASN A 7 -1.58 -16.25 4.99
CA ASN A 7 -2.82 -16.82 4.48
C ASN A 7 -3.65 -15.65 3.98
N ILE A 8 -3.60 -15.42 2.67
CA ILE A 8 -4.31 -14.32 2.03
C ILE A 8 -5.80 -14.65 2.13
N ALA A 9 -6.44 -14.10 3.16
CA ALA A 9 -7.90 -14.09 3.25
C ALA A 9 -8.47 -13.45 1.96
N PRO A 10 -9.61 -13.95 1.44
CA PRO A 10 -10.23 -13.37 0.25
C PRO A 10 -10.48 -11.87 0.46
N ALA A 11 -10.28 -11.07 -0.59
CA ALA A 11 -10.48 -9.63 -0.57
C ALA A 11 -11.89 -9.30 -0.08
N ASP A 12 -12.00 -8.78 1.15
CA ASP A 12 -13.22 -8.17 1.65
C ASP A 12 -13.01 -6.65 1.65
N GLU A 13 -14.06 -5.86 1.43
CA GLU A 13 -13.95 -4.38 1.39
C GLU A 13 -13.32 -3.80 2.66
N THR A 14 -13.45 -4.54 3.76
CA THR A 14 -12.90 -4.22 5.08
C THR A 14 -11.42 -4.57 5.23
N ASN A 15 -10.91 -5.60 4.54
CA ASN A 15 -9.54 -6.09 4.63
C ASN A 15 -8.96 -6.26 3.22
N PRO A 16 -8.41 -5.19 2.65
CA PRO A 16 -7.86 -5.23 1.32
C PRO A 16 -6.56 -6.07 1.30
N VAL A 17 -6.28 -6.68 0.15
CA VAL A 17 -5.22 -7.68 0.00
C VAL A 17 -3.85 -7.00 -0.15
N PRO A 18 -2.77 -7.53 0.46
CA PRO A 18 -1.41 -7.02 0.30
C PRO A 18 -0.89 -7.25 -1.13
N ILE A 19 -1.29 -6.38 -2.05
CA ILE A 19 -0.83 -6.35 -3.44
C ILE A 19 -0.19 -4.97 -3.70
N PRO A 20 1.07 -4.89 -4.15
CA PRO A 20 2.07 -5.97 -4.24
C PRO A 20 2.51 -6.50 -2.85
N ASN A 21 3.06 -7.71 -2.82
CA ASN A 21 3.60 -8.32 -1.61
C ASN A 21 4.94 -7.65 -1.22
N LEU A 22 4.90 -6.73 -0.24
CA LEU A 22 6.06 -5.96 0.19
C LEU A 22 7.14 -6.80 0.87
N LEU A 23 6.76 -7.92 1.49
CA LEU A 23 7.70 -8.85 2.13
C LEU A 23 8.74 -9.38 1.13
N GLN A 24 8.40 -9.48 -0.16
CA GLN A 24 9.34 -9.93 -1.18
C GLN A 24 10.47 -8.91 -1.38
N GLN A 25 10.19 -7.61 -1.27
CA GLN A 25 11.23 -6.57 -1.32
C GLN A 25 12.06 -6.54 -0.04
N GLU A 26 11.45 -6.79 1.12
CA GLU A 26 12.19 -6.91 2.38
C GLU A 26 13.18 -8.08 2.34
N ARG A 27 12.76 -9.23 1.86
CA ARG A 27 13.63 -10.40 1.67
C ARG A 27 14.75 -10.10 0.67
N ARG A 28 14.42 -9.43 -0.45
CA ARG A 28 15.43 -8.95 -1.40
C ARG A 28 16.44 -7.99 -0.74
N PHE A 29 15.98 -7.12 0.15
CA PHE A 29 16.85 -6.21 0.90
C PHE A 29 17.76 -6.96 1.88
N VAL A 30 17.23 -7.92 2.65
CA VAL A 30 18.03 -8.76 3.56
C VAL A 30 19.14 -9.51 2.81
N LEU A 31 18.84 -10.03 1.62
CA LEU A 31 19.83 -10.70 0.77
C LEU A 31 20.89 -9.74 0.19
N ASN A 32 20.57 -8.45 0.02
CA ASN A 32 21.54 -7.43 -0.39
C ASN A 32 22.50 -7.06 0.74
N GLN A 33 22.07 -7.18 2.00
CA GLN A 33 22.85 -6.77 3.16
C GLN A 33 23.87 -7.87 3.53
N PRO A 34 25.19 -7.60 3.52
CA PRO A 34 26.20 -8.58 3.90
C PRO A 34 26.15 -8.96 5.39
N ASN A 35 25.62 -8.06 6.24
CA ASN A 35 25.55 -8.24 7.69
C ASN A 35 24.53 -9.30 8.14
N CYS A 36 23.64 -9.74 7.24
CA CYS A 36 22.53 -10.64 7.55
C CYS A 36 22.77 -12.08 7.08
N SER A 37 24.02 -12.53 7.02
CA SER A 37 24.41 -13.84 6.46
C SER A 37 23.66 -15.04 7.04
N ALA A 38 23.37 -15.03 8.35
CA ALA A 38 22.62 -16.09 9.02
C ALA A 38 21.16 -16.22 8.52
N LEU A 39 20.56 -15.12 8.05
CA LEU A 39 19.16 -15.09 7.59
C LEU A 39 19.02 -15.32 6.08
N HIS A 40 20.13 -15.32 5.33
CA HIS A 40 20.11 -15.40 3.87
C HIS A 40 19.49 -16.70 3.35
N GLU A 41 19.76 -17.85 3.99
CA GLU A 41 19.22 -19.13 3.54
C GLU A 41 17.69 -19.17 3.67
N GLN A 42 17.17 -18.71 4.81
CA GLN A 42 15.73 -18.65 5.07
C GLN A 42 15.05 -17.64 4.14
N ALA A 43 15.60 -16.42 4.03
CA ALA A 43 15.05 -15.36 3.19
C ALA A 43 14.99 -15.78 1.71
N ALA A 44 15.99 -16.52 1.20
CA ALA A 44 16.00 -17.02 -0.17
C ALA A 44 14.89 -18.07 -0.43
N LYS A 45 14.68 -19.01 0.50
CA LYS A 45 13.62 -20.03 0.38
C LYS A 45 12.23 -19.38 0.39
N GLU A 46 12.00 -18.48 1.34
CA GLU A 46 10.73 -17.78 1.45
C GLU A 46 10.46 -16.83 0.28
N LEU A 47 11.50 -16.20 -0.26
CA LEU A 47 11.40 -15.35 -1.46
C LEU A 47 10.97 -16.18 -2.68
N LEU A 48 11.56 -17.36 -2.88
CA LEU A 48 11.17 -18.26 -3.97
C LEU A 48 9.72 -18.74 -3.81
N GLN A 49 9.32 -19.13 -2.60
CA GLN A 49 7.94 -19.53 -2.32
C GLN A 49 6.95 -18.41 -2.64
N GLY A 50 7.29 -17.17 -2.23
CA GLY A 50 6.50 -15.99 -2.54
C GLY A 50 6.35 -15.70 -4.03
N ILE A 51 7.45 -15.78 -4.79
CA ILE A 51 7.44 -15.57 -6.24
C ILE A 51 6.55 -16.61 -6.95
N ILE A 52 6.55 -17.86 -6.49
CA ILE A 52 5.72 -18.92 -7.05
C ILE A 52 4.24 -18.69 -6.69
N GLN A 53 3.94 -18.31 -5.44
CA GLN A 53 2.56 -18.03 -4.99
C GLN A 53 1.93 -16.84 -5.71
N ASP A 54 2.69 -15.78 -5.91
CA ASP A 54 2.22 -14.53 -6.51
C ASP A 54 2.45 -14.46 -8.04
N GLU A 55 3.06 -15.49 -8.63
CA GLU A 55 3.40 -15.59 -10.06
C GLU A 55 4.24 -14.39 -10.57
N MET A 56 5.21 -13.96 -9.75
CA MET A 56 5.99 -12.71 -9.95
C MET A 56 7.11 -12.84 -10.99
N GLY A 57 6.77 -13.16 -12.23
CA GLY A 57 7.72 -13.33 -13.34
C GLY A 57 8.60 -12.10 -13.62
N PRO A 58 8.03 -10.90 -13.89
CA PRO A 58 8.80 -9.69 -14.16
C PRO A 58 9.72 -9.28 -13.00
N PHE A 59 9.27 -9.49 -11.77
CA PHE A 59 10.09 -9.23 -10.60
C PHE A 59 11.30 -10.17 -10.53
N LEU A 60 11.11 -11.47 -10.82
CA LEU A 60 12.20 -12.44 -10.90
C LEU A 60 13.22 -12.06 -11.98
N GLU A 61 12.75 -11.65 -13.17
CA GLU A 61 13.65 -11.14 -14.22
C GLU A 61 14.45 -9.93 -13.75
N THR A 62 13.82 -9.00 -13.04
CA THR A 62 14.47 -7.80 -12.50
C THR A 62 15.54 -8.17 -11.47
N ILE A 63 15.28 -9.18 -10.63
CA ILE A 63 16.27 -9.71 -9.68
C ILE A 63 17.45 -10.32 -10.43
N LEU A 64 17.19 -11.17 -11.43
CA LEU A 64 18.24 -11.83 -12.22
C LEU A 64 19.09 -10.84 -13.03
N LYS A 65 18.48 -9.75 -13.52
CA LYS A 65 19.16 -8.67 -14.24
C LYS A 65 19.96 -7.75 -13.31
N SER A 66 19.64 -7.70 -12.00
CA SER A 66 20.37 -6.83 -11.06
C SER A 66 21.71 -7.46 -10.65
N ASP A 67 22.82 -6.87 -11.09
CA ASP A 67 24.22 -7.34 -10.97
C ASP A 67 24.81 -7.36 -9.53
N SER A 68 24.00 -7.54 -8.49
CA SER A 68 24.52 -7.66 -7.12
C SER A 68 25.16 -9.04 -6.92
N THR A 69 26.49 -9.08 -6.92
CA THR A 69 27.37 -10.27 -6.99
C THR A 69 27.14 -11.36 -5.93
N THR A 70 26.45 -11.04 -4.84
CA THR A 70 26.20 -11.96 -3.70
C THR A 70 24.83 -12.63 -3.79
N ILE A 71 23.80 -11.90 -4.27
CA ILE A 71 22.44 -12.42 -4.42
C ILE A 71 22.37 -13.42 -5.57
N SER A 72 22.93 -13.04 -6.72
CA SER A 72 22.79 -13.84 -7.93
C SER A 72 23.39 -15.22 -7.73
N LYS A 73 24.54 -15.39 -7.06
CA LYS A 73 25.14 -16.73 -6.88
C LYS A 73 24.35 -17.65 -5.94
N ALA A 74 23.81 -17.11 -4.85
CA ALA A 74 23.03 -17.90 -3.88
C ALA A 74 21.62 -18.19 -4.40
N PHE A 75 20.97 -17.20 -5.03
CA PHE A 75 19.60 -17.31 -5.52
C PHE A 75 19.52 -18.05 -6.86
N GLN A 76 20.44 -17.82 -7.80
CA GLN A 76 20.50 -18.53 -9.09
C GLN A 76 20.80 -20.03 -8.93
N LYS A 77 21.37 -20.45 -7.79
CA LYS A 77 21.53 -21.88 -7.46
C LYS A 77 20.20 -22.56 -7.09
N ILE A 78 19.24 -21.79 -6.55
CA ILE A 78 17.98 -22.30 -6.02
C ILE A 78 16.85 -22.13 -7.04
N VAL A 79 16.92 -21.09 -7.88
CA VAL A 79 15.91 -20.82 -8.91
C VAL A 79 15.98 -21.89 -10.02
N PRO A 80 14.87 -22.59 -10.31
CA PRO A 80 14.79 -23.49 -11.45
C PRO A 80 14.94 -22.72 -12.76
N SER A 81 15.76 -23.23 -13.70
CA SER A 81 16.06 -22.53 -14.96
C SER A 81 14.84 -22.32 -15.87
N GLN A 82 13.79 -23.14 -15.72
CA GLN A 82 12.55 -23.08 -16.52
C GLN A 82 11.45 -22.19 -15.90
N LEU A 83 11.60 -21.78 -14.64
CA LEU A 83 10.56 -21.07 -13.90
C LEU A 83 10.20 -19.72 -14.52
N VAL A 84 11.19 -18.99 -15.03
CA VAL A 84 10.97 -17.68 -15.69
C VAL A 84 10.09 -17.83 -16.93
N SER A 85 10.36 -18.84 -17.77
CA SER A 85 9.57 -19.08 -18.98
C SER A 85 8.13 -19.47 -18.65
N GLU A 86 7.93 -20.36 -17.67
CA GLU A 86 6.59 -20.80 -17.23
C GLU A 86 5.76 -19.63 -16.69
N LEU A 87 6.33 -18.82 -15.80
CA LEU A 87 5.67 -17.65 -15.23
C LEU A 87 5.37 -16.60 -16.30
N SER A 88 6.30 -16.36 -17.23
CA SER A 88 6.07 -15.40 -18.31
C SER A 88 4.94 -15.83 -19.26
N ALA A 89 4.77 -17.14 -19.49
CA ALA A 89 3.70 -17.69 -20.33
C ALA A 89 2.34 -17.51 -19.65
N LYS A 90 2.22 -17.89 -18.38
CA LYS A 90 0.99 -17.68 -17.59
C LYS A 90 0.60 -16.21 -17.50
N ASN A 91 1.58 -15.33 -17.28
CA ASN A 91 1.32 -13.89 -17.15
C ASN A 91 0.80 -13.30 -18.46
N LYS A 92 1.31 -13.75 -19.60
CA LYS A 92 0.79 -13.34 -20.92
C LYS A 92 -0.65 -13.81 -21.13
N GLU A 93 -0.92 -15.08 -20.85
CA GLU A 93 -2.27 -15.66 -20.97
C GLU A 93 -3.30 -14.91 -20.09
N HIS A 94 -2.95 -14.60 -18.85
CA HIS A 94 -3.82 -13.84 -17.95
C HIS A 94 -4.05 -12.39 -18.43
N ILE A 95 -3.01 -11.70 -18.90
CA ILE A 95 -3.15 -10.34 -19.44
C ILE A 95 -4.03 -10.34 -20.70
N GLU A 96 -3.85 -11.32 -21.58
CA GLU A 96 -4.66 -11.50 -22.78
C GLU A 96 -6.13 -11.78 -22.42
N SER A 97 -6.39 -12.67 -21.47
CA SER A 97 -7.75 -12.95 -20.98
C SER A 97 -8.45 -11.70 -20.43
N ILE A 98 -7.73 -10.86 -19.67
CA ILE A 98 -8.27 -9.59 -19.18
C ILE A 98 -8.52 -8.61 -20.33
N GLN A 99 -7.64 -8.57 -21.33
CA GLN A 99 -7.79 -7.68 -22.48
C GLN A 99 -8.98 -8.08 -23.38
N THR A 100 -9.21 -9.38 -23.59
CA THR A 100 -10.41 -9.87 -24.30
C THR A 100 -11.68 -9.44 -23.55
N LYS A 101 -11.74 -9.67 -22.23
CA LYS A 101 -12.87 -9.24 -21.40
C LYS A 101 -13.10 -7.74 -21.43
N LEU A 102 -12.02 -6.95 -21.46
CA LEU A 102 -12.11 -5.50 -21.60
C LEU A 102 -12.74 -5.10 -22.93
N ASN A 103 -12.33 -5.72 -24.04
CA ASN A 103 -12.90 -5.42 -25.35
C ASN A 103 -14.39 -5.80 -25.38
N ASP A 104 -14.76 -6.97 -24.86
CA ASP A 104 -16.15 -7.41 -24.78
C ASP A 104 -17.01 -6.46 -23.92
N ALA A 105 -16.45 -5.96 -22.81
CA ALA A 105 -17.16 -5.05 -21.92
C ALA A 105 -17.36 -3.65 -22.51
N ILE A 106 -16.39 -3.16 -23.29
CA ILE A 106 -16.49 -1.88 -24.01
C ILE A 106 -17.61 -1.94 -25.04
N GLU A 107 -17.77 -3.08 -25.72
CA GLU A 107 -18.80 -3.26 -26.74
C GLU A 107 -20.19 -3.55 -26.14
N ASN A 108 -20.28 -4.33 -25.05
CA ASN A 108 -21.54 -4.94 -24.62
C ASN A 108 -22.01 -4.62 -23.19
N LEU A 109 -21.12 -4.31 -22.24
CA LEU A 109 -21.42 -4.41 -20.80
C LEU A 109 -21.37 -3.08 -20.02
N GLY A 110 -21.09 -1.96 -20.70
CA GLY A 110 -21.20 -0.61 -20.15
C GLY A 110 -20.04 -0.18 -19.25
N GLU A 111 -20.12 1.07 -18.75
CA GLU A 111 -18.97 1.75 -18.13
C GLU A 111 -18.53 1.17 -16.77
N THR A 112 -19.46 0.59 -16.00
CA THR A 112 -19.16 0.04 -14.67
C THR A 112 -18.24 -1.18 -14.76
N GLU A 113 -18.54 -2.12 -15.66
CA GLU A 113 -17.74 -3.33 -15.84
C GLU A 113 -16.37 -3.03 -16.44
N VAL A 114 -16.29 -2.05 -17.34
CA VAL A 114 -15.02 -1.54 -17.87
C VAL A 114 -14.15 -1.00 -16.74
N SER A 115 -14.72 -0.23 -15.80
CA SER A 115 -13.97 0.33 -14.68
C SER A 115 -13.42 -0.76 -13.74
N ASP A 116 -14.21 -1.79 -13.45
CA ASP A 116 -13.80 -2.90 -12.58
C ASP A 116 -12.75 -3.80 -13.22
N LEU A 117 -12.84 -4.05 -14.53
CA LEU A 117 -11.82 -4.79 -15.29
C LEU A 117 -10.50 -4.01 -15.38
N LEU A 118 -10.55 -2.68 -15.57
CA LEU A 118 -9.37 -1.82 -15.54
C LEU A 118 -8.68 -1.83 -14.17
N ARG A 119 -9.47 -1.79 -13.09
CA ARG A 119 -8.95 -1.96 -11.72
C ARG A 119 -8.28 -3.33 -11.55
N THR A 120 -8.92 -4.40 -12.02
CA THR A 120 -8.38 -5.76 -11.96
C THR A 120 -7.07 -5.88 -12.73
N LYS A 121 -6.99 -5.27 -13.92
CA LYS A 121 -5.76 -5.19 -14.73
C LYS A 121 -4.63 -4.49 -13.97
N ALA A 122 -4.91 -3.33 -13.37
CA ALA A 122 -3.91 -2.56 -12.61
C ALA A 122 -3.40 -3.34 -11.38
N LEU A 123 -4.30 -4.00 -10.64
CA LEU A 123 -3.93 -4.84 -9.50
C LEU A 123 -3.12 -6.06 -9.92
N TYR A 124 -3.45 -6.70 -11.04
CA TYR A 124 -2.70 -7.84 -11.57
C TYR A 124 -1.27 -7.44 -11.99
N LEU A 125 -1.11 -6.32 -12.70
CA LEU A 125 0.20 -5.79 -13.08
C LEU A 125 1.06 -5.44 -11.85
N SER A 126 0.41 -4.98 -10.78
CA SER A 126 1.06 -4.73 -9.48
C SER A 126 1.49 -6.04 -8.81
N LYS A 127 0.63 -7.06 -8.85
CA LYS A 127 0.89 -8.38 -8.25
C LYS A 127 2.12 -9.04 -8.85
N ILE A 128 2.24 -9.04 -10.18
CA ILE A 128 3.38 -9.66 -10.87
C ILE A 128 4.70 -8.89 -10.67
N GLY A 129 4.65 -7.68 -10.11
CA GLY A 129 5.80 -6.79 -9.95
C GLY A 129 6.34 -6.31 -11.29
N ALA A 130 5.46 -5.94 -12.22
CA ALA A 130 5.82 -5.40 -13.53
C ALA A 130 6.63 -4.10 -13.40
N GLU A 131 7.21 -3.67 -14.52
CA GLU A 131 7.91 -2.39 -14.57
C GLU A 131 7.02 -1.25 -14.08
N LYS A 132 7.62 -0.35 -13.28
CA LYS A 132 6.93 0.77 -12.63
C LYS A 132 6.06 1.56 -13.61
N ALA A 133 6.57 1.89 -14.79
CA ALA A 133 5.87 2.73 -15.78
C ALA A 133 4.58 2.09 -16.28
N LEU A 134 4.58 0.77 -16.50
CA LEU A 134 3.39 0.03 -16.94
C LEU A 134 2.32 -0.01 -15.85
N SER A 135 2.73 -0.26 -14.60
CA SER A 135 1.83 -0.27 -13.45
C SER A 135 1.19 1.10 -13.25
N VAL A 136 1.99 2.18 -13.26
CA VAL A 136 1.50 3.56 -13.11
C VAL A 136 0.51 3.92 -14.22
N ALA A 137 0.82 3.62 -15.47
CA ALA A 137 -0.06 3.90 -16.60
C ALA A 137 -1.42 3.19 -16.48
N ALA A 138 -1.43 1.93 -16.05
CA ALA A 138 -2.68 1.18 -15.82
C ALA A 138 -3.52 1.77 -14.69
N PHE A 139 -2.90 2.23 -13.59
CA PHE A 139 -3.62 2.93 -12.52
C PHE A 139 -4.16 4.28 -12.96
N GLU A 140 -3.42 5.03 -13.76
CA GLU A 140 -3.90 6.30 -14.31
C GLU A 140 -5.10 6.11 -15.24
N GLU A 141 -5.10 5.05 -16.05
CA GLU A 141 -6.25 4.67 -16.88
C GLU A 141 -7.48 4.33 -16.02
N ALA A 142 -7.30 3.51 -14.98
CA ALA A 142 -8.37 3.17 -14.03
C ALA A 142 -8.90 4.41 -13.29
N LEU A 143 -8.02 5.33 -12.88
CA LEU A 143 -8.42 6.57 -12.19
C LEU A 143 -9.25 7.51 -13.05
N LYS A 144 -9.00 7.56 -14.36
CA LYS A 144 -9.76 8.38 -15.32
C LYS A 144 -11.18 7.87 -15.51
N LYS A 145 -11.39 6.55 -15.47
CA LYS A 145 -12.70 5.91 -15.66
C LYS A 145 -13.50 5.77 -14.37
N GLN A 146 -12.85 5.74 -13.22
CA GLN A 146 -13.54 5.61 -11.94
C GLN A 146 -14.35 6.87 -11.59
N ALA A 147 -15.63 6.70 -11.23
CA ALA A 147 -16.48 7.80 -10.75
C ALA A 147 -16.42 7.98 -9.23
N GLY A 148 -16.40 6.87 -8.46
CA GLY A 148 -16.51 6.88 -7.01
C GLY A 148 -15.28 7.42 -6.27
N LEU A 149 -15.47 8.35 -5.34
CA LEU A 149 -14.39 8.93 -4.52
C LEU A 149 -13.65 7.88 -3.68
N GLY A 150 -14.37 6.96 -3.02
CA GLY A 150 -13.76 5.89 -2.23
C GLY A 150 -12.86 4.98 -3.07
N SER A 151 -13.34 4.57 -4.24
CA SER A 151 -12.56 3.75 -5.18
C SER A 151 -11.35 4.51 -5.76
N LYS A 152 -11.46 5.83 -5.99
CA LYS A 152 -10.31 6.66 -6.39
C LYS A 152 -9.24 6.70 -5.29
N ILE A 153 -9.66 6.78 -4.04
CA ILE A 153 -8.73 6.72 -2.90
C ILE A 153 -8.06 5.34 -2.86
N ASP A 154 -8.81 4.25 -3.02
CA ASP A 154 -8.26 2.89 -3.01
C ASP A 154 -7.24 2.65 -4.14
N LEU A 155 -7.52 3.15 -5.35
CA LEU A 155 -6.57 3.09 -6.47
C LEU A 155 -5.29 3.88 -6.18
N ARG A 156 -5.39 5.04 -5.54
CA ARG A 156 -4.22 5.83 -5.13
C ARG A 156 -3.43 5.18 -4.00
N LEU A 157 -4.11 4.55 -3.04
CA LEU A 157 -3.45 3.73 -2.02
C LEU A 157 -2.72 2.55 -2.67
N GLY A 158 -3.29 1.93 -3.71
CA GLY A 158 -2.60 0.92 -4.53
C GLY A 158 -1.35 1.46 -5.22
N LEU A 159 -1.43 2.65 -5.81
CA LEU A 159 -0.28 3.32 -6.45
C LEU A 159 0.84 3.67 -5.45
N ILE A 160 0.47 4.10 -4.24
CA ILE A 160 1.40 4.32 -3.12
C ILE A 160 2.13 3.01 -2.77
N ARG A 161 1.44 1.87 -2.72
CA ARG A 161 2.07 0.55 -2.48
C ARG A 161 3.05 0.16 -3.57
N VAL A 162 2.73 0.42 -4.83
CA VAL A 162 3.67 0.23 -5.96
C VAL A 162 4.89 1.13 -5.79
N GLY A 163 4.70 2.37 -5.34
CA GLY A 163 5.79 3.27 -4.96
C GLY A 163 6.69 2.68 -3.87
N PHE A 164 6.11 2.11 -2.81
CA PHE A 164 6.87 1.41 -1.75
C PHE A 164 7.63 0.19 -2.28
N PHE A 165 7.02 -0.59 -3.18
CA PHE A 165 7.65 -1.76 -3.79
C PHE A 165 8.89 -1.40 -4.62
N HIS A 166 8.86 -0.30 -5.36
CA HIS A 166 10.02 0.16 -6.15
C HIS A 166 10.95 1.12 -5.41
N GLY A 167 10.59 1.58 -4.21
CA GLY A 167 11.36 2.54 -3.42
C GLY A 167 11.34 3.98 -3.95
N ASP A 168 10.30 4.37 -4.69
CA ASP A 168 10.18 5.72 -5.26
C ASP A 168 9.44 6.67 -4.31
N HIS A 169 10.19 7.43 -3.53
CA HIS A 169 9.65 8.36 -2.54
C HIS A 169 8.91 9.56 -3.15
N GLN A 170 9.26 9.99 -4.37
CA GLN A 170 8.60 11.12 -5.01
C GLN A 170 7.17 10.74 -5.39
N LEU A 171 7.03 9.60 -6.07
CA LEU A 171 5.72 9.05 -6.42
C LEU A 171 4.82 8.88 -5.18
N ILE A 172 5.36 8.35 -4.08
CA ILE A 172 4.61 8.17 -2.84
C ILE A 172 4.10 9.52 -2.31
N MET A 173 4.97 10.54 -2.26
CA MET A 173 4.59 11.86 -1.75
C MET A 173 3.51 12.52 -2.60
N ASP A 174 3.66 12.49 -3.92
CA ASP A 174 2.69 13.07 -4.84
C ASP A 174 1.33 12.41 -4.66
N GLN A 175 1.28 11.07 -4.65
CA GLN A 175 0.03 10.35 -4.49
C GLN A 175 -0.62 10.54 -3.11
N ILE A 176 0.17 10.69 -2.04
CA ILE A 176 -0.36 11.05 -0.71
C ILE A 176 -0.96 12.46 -0.73
N LEU A 177 -0.29 13.42 -1.37
CA LEU A 177 -0.79 14.79 -1.49
C LEU A 177 -2.11 14.82 -2.26
N GLU A 178 -2.15 14.16 -3.41
CA GLU A 178 -3.38 14.14 -4.20
C GLU A 178 -4.50 13.36 -3.47
N ALA A 179 -4.20 12.27 -2.76
CA ALA A 179 -5.18 11.55 -1.92
C ALA A 179 -5.73 12.44 -0.79
N LYS A 180 -4.89 13.31 -0.21
CA LYS A 180 -5.34 14.34 0.75
C LYS A 180 -6.20 15.41 0.08
N GLN A 181 -5.90 15.82 -1.15
CA GLN A 181 -6.71 16.79 -1.88
C GLN A 181 -8.11 16.25 -2.19
N LEU A 182 -8.20 14.99 -2.68
CA LEU A 182 -9.49 14.33 -2.91
C LEU A 182 -10.34 14.28 -1.64
N ARG A 183 -9.70 14.08 -0.50
CA ARG A 183 -10.34 14.14 0.83
C ARG A 183 -10.76 15.56 1.20
N GLN A 184 -9.92 16.56 0.93
CA GLN A 184 -10.14 17.92 1.37
C GLN A 184 -11.20 18.65 0.57
N SER A 185 -11.58 18.16 -0.63
CA SER A 185 -12.55 18.78 -1.54
C SER A 185 -13.75 19.42 -0.82
N PRO A 186 -13.76 20.73 -0.54
CA PRO A 186 -15.03 21.41 -0.50
C PRO A 186 -15.38 21.58 -1.98
N GLN A 187 -16.49 21.08 -2.48
CA GLN A 187 -16.96 21.48 -3.82
C GLN A 187 -17.30 22.99 -3.81
N ILE A 188 -16.35 23.91 -3.66
CA ILE A 188 -16.68 25.31 -3.37
C ILE A 188 -17.47 25.85 -4.57
N LEU A 189 -18.76 26.06 -4.34
CA LEU A 189 -19.69 26.63 -5.31
C LEU A 189 -19.40 28.13 -5.33
N TYR A 190 -18.26 28.52 -5.89
CA TYR A 190 -17.84 29.92 -5.98
C TYR A 190 -18.68 30.74 -6.99
N HIS A 191 -19.73 30.16 -7.59
CA HIS A 191 -20.54 30.88 -8.57
C HIS A 191 -21.82 31.54 -8.04
N PHE A 192 -22.21 31.31 -6.78
CA PHE A 192 -23.49 31.83 -6.25
C PHE A 192 -23.36 32.96 -5.22
N PHE A 193 -22.15 33.34 -4.82
CA PHE A 193 -21.95 34.28 -3.69
C PHE A 193 -21.84 35.75 -4.09
N PHE A 194 -21.94 36.11 -5.37
CA PHE A 194 -21.69 37.49 -5.81
C PHE A 194 -22.94 38.38 -5.94
N LEU A 195 -24.16 37.89 -5.63
CA LEU A 195 -25.38 38.62 -5.99
C LEU A 195 -26.35 39.00 -4.86
N CYS A 196 -26.09 38.67 -3.59
CA CYS A 196 -26.97 39.09 -2.52
C CYS A 196 -26.19 39.65 -1.34
N GLY A 197 -25.93 40.96 -1.38
CA GLY A 197 -25.60 41.72 -0.19
C GLY A 197 -26.83 41.85 0.69
N LEU A 198 -26.94 41.05 1.75
CA LEU A 198 -27.71 41.34 2.96
C LEU A 198 -27.48 40.23 4.00
N ILE A 199 -26.97 40.66 5.16
CA ILE A 199 -27.16 40.10 6.51
C ILE A 199 -26.56 38.71 6.78
N LEU A 200 -25.46 38.73 7.54
CA LEU A 200 -24.90 37.58 8.26
C LEU A 200 -25.95 36.99 9.21
N ILE A 201 -26.50 35.84 8.83
CA ILE A 201 -26.98 34.83 9.76
C ILE A 201 -25.98 33.67 9.62
N PRO A 202 -25.28 33.23 10.68
CA PRO A 202 -24.43 32.05 10.61
C PRO A 202 -25.34 30.82 10.73
N LEU A 203 -26.16 30.57 9.71
CA LEU A 203 -26.78 29.27 9.48
C LEU A 203 -26.44 28.82 8.07
N CYS A 204 -26.01 27.56 7.96
CA CYS A 204 -25.78 26.81 6.73
C CYS A 204 -24.54 27.15 5.88
N VAL A 205 -23.31 27.01 6.42
CA VAL A 205 -22.22 26.30 5.71
C VAL A 205 -21.27 25.59 6.69
N PHE A 206 -21.80 24.94 7.73
CA PHE A 206 -21.17 23.69 8.17
C PHE A 206 -21.54 22.71 7.06
N ARG A 207 -20.68 22.60 6.04
CA ARG A 207 -20.84 21.62 4.98
C ARG A 207 -20.80 20.23 5.62
N LEU A 208 -21.98 19.77 6.04
CA LEU A 208 -22.41 18.41 5.81
C LEU A 208 -21.90 17.98 4.43
N VAL A 209 -21.32 16.79 4.38
CA VAL A 209 -20.44 16.23 3.35
C VAL A 209 -18.94 16.55 3.63
N ASP A 210 -18.45 16.43 4.86
CA ASP A 210 -17.90 15.14 5.32
C ASP A 210 -18.85 14.00 4.98
N SER A 211 -18.71 13.43 3.77
CA SER A 211 -19.31 12.13 3.50
C SER A 211 -18.75 11.20 4.56
N GLY A 212 -19.56 10.83 5.56
CA GLY A 212 -19.20 10.01 6.71
C GLY A 212 -18.77 8.59 6.37
N GLY A 213 -18.32 8.32 5.15
CA GLY A 213 -18.08 7.00 4.61
C GLY A 213 -16.70 6.42 4.85
N ASP A 214 -15.71 7.17 5.36
CA ASP A 214 -14.32 6.69 5.27
C ASP A 214 -13.40 7.08 6.42
N TRP A 215 -13.84 6.81 7.64
CA TRP A 215 -12.94 6.84 8.78
C TRP A 215 -11.76 5.86 8.64
N ASP A 216 -12.02 4.66 8.11
CA ASP A 216 -11.01 3.62 7.93
C ASP A 216 -9.92 4.01 6.91
N ARG A 217 -10.32 4.43 5.70
CA ARG A 217 -9.38 4.91 4.66
C ARG A 217 -8.55 6.11 5.13
N ARG A 218 -9.11 6.97 6.01
CA ARG A 218 -8.36 8.08 6.62
C ARG A 218 -7.25 7.58 7.54
N ASN A 219 -7.52 6.58 8.37
CA ASN A 219 -6.52 5.98 9.25
C ASN A 219 -5.45 5.26 8.44
N ARG A 220 -5.82 4.50 7.40
CA ARG A 220 -4.87 3.90 6.46
C ARG A 220 -3.94 4.94 5.86
N LEU A 221 -4.45 6.04 5.29
CA LEU A 221 -3.59 7.06 4.69
C LEU A 221 -2.63 7.70 5.71
N LYS A 222 -3.03 7.85 6.98
CA LYS A 222 -2.11 8.32 8.04
C LYS A 222 -0.97 7.34 8.25
N VAL A 223 -1.23 6.02 8.26
CA VAL A 223 -0.20 4.99 8.36
C VAL A 223 0.74 5.03 7.15
N TYR A 224 0.21 5.09 5.92
CA TYR A 224 1.02 5.22 4.70
C TYR A 224 1.92 6.48 4.73
N GLN A 225 1.37 7.61 5.17
CA GLN A 225 2.12 8.85 5.33
C GLN A 225 3.21 8.73 6.39
N ALA A 226 2.90 8.15 7.55
CA ALA A 226 3.87 7.95 8.62
C ALA A 226 5.04 7.06 8.17
N MET A 227 4.75 5.99 7.42
CA MET A 227 5.77 5.11 6.85
C MET A 227 6.70 5.84 5.89
N ASN A 228 6.15 6.67 5.00
CA ASN A 228 7.00 7.46 4.10
C ASN A 228 7.87 8.48 4.86
N PHE A 229 7.33 9.13 5.90
CA PHE A 229 8.11 10.03 6.73
C PHE A 229 9.22 9.31 7.51
N MET A 230 8.98 8.09 7.98
CA MET A 230 10.03 7.25 8.56
C MET A 230 11.13 6.92 7.53
N ALA A 231 10.76 6.63 6.28
CA ALA A 231 11.73 6.39 5.22
C ALA A 231 12.59 7.64 4.91
N VAL A 232 11.99 8.83 4.94
CA VAL A 232 12.68 10.14 4.79
C VAL A 232 13.39 10.58 6.09
N ARG A 233 13.41 9.74 7.14
CA ARG A 233 14.01 10.02 8.46
C ARG A 233 13.39 11.21 9.20
N ASN A 234 12.17 11.62 8.83
CA ASN A 234 11.42 12.66 9.53
C ASN A 234 10.55 12.05 10.64
N PHE A 235 11.18 11.72 11.77
CA PHE A 235 10.48 11.11 12.90
C PHE A 235 9.54 12.07 13.63
N LYS A 236 9.79 13.39 13.56
CA LYS A 236 8.99 14.42 14.26
C LYS A 236 7.55 14.43 13.77
N GLU A 237 7.36 14.36 12.45
CA GLU A 237 6.04 14.31 11.82
C GLU A 237 5.44 12.89 11.83
N ALA A 238 6.28 11.85 11.78
CA ALA A 238 5.81 10.46 11.78
C ALA A 238 5.19 10.03 13.12
N THR A 239 5.85 10.36 14.24
CA THR A 239 5.46 9.91 15.57
C THR A 239 4.01 10.25 15.97
N PRO A 240 3.51 11.50 15.82
CA PRO A 240 2.12 11.80 16.16
C PRO A 240 1.13 11.01 15.30
N LEU A 241 1.42 10.82 14.01
CA LEU A 241 0.56 10.05 13.10
C LEU A 241 0.48 8.56 13.50
N LEU A 242 1.60 7.96 13.92
CA LEU A 242 1.65 6.58 14.41
C LEU A 242 0.90 6.41 15.73
N LEU A 243 1.09 7.33 16.67
CA LEU A 243 0.42 7.26 17.97
C LEU A 243 -1.10 7.43 17.85
N ASP A 244 -1.57 8.31 16.95
CA ASP A 244 -2.99 8.50 16.66
C ASP A 244 -3.64 7.25 16.05
N THR A 245 -2.89 6.47 15.28
CA THR A 245 -3.39 5.30 14.57
C THR A 245 -3.20 4.00 15.35
N LEU A 246 -2.48 4.01 16.48
CA LEU A 246 -2.16 2.81 17.27
C LEU A 246 -3.38 2.01 17.73
N SER A 247 -4.42 2.69 18.23
CA SER A 247 -5.64 2.03 18.71
C SER A 247 -6.61 1.64 17.61
N THR A 248 -6.34 2.07 16.37
CA THR A 248 -7.29 2.01 15.25
C THR A 248 -6.57 1.59 13.96
N PHE A 249 -5.63 0.67 14.12
CA PHE A 249 -4.81 0.18 13.03
C PHE A 249 -5.61 -0.73 12.11
N THR A 250 -5.63 -0.38 10.82
CA THR A 250 -6.40 -1.11 9.80
C THR A 250 -5.63 -1.30 8.48
N ALA A 251 -4.32 -1.03 8.48
CA ALA A 251 -3.44 -1.12 7.31
C ALA A 251 -2.66 -2.45 7.28
N THR A 252 -3.38 -3.57 7.37
CA THR A 252 -2.83 -4.95 7.36
C THR A 252 -2.11 -5.31 6.06
N GLU A 253 -2.35 -4.56 4.99
CA GLU A 253 -1.69 -4.71 3.70
C GLU A 253 -0.21 -4.36 3.71
N LEU A 254 0.16 -3.37 4.54
CA LEU A 254 1.46 -2.74 4.49
C LEU A 254 2.42 -3.41 5.47
N LEU A 255 1.92 -3.76 6.65
CA LEU A 255 2.72 -4.24 7.77
C LEU A 255 1.86 -5.00 8.78
N SER A 256 2.48 -5.96 9.46
CA SER A 256 1.85 -6.66 10.58
C SER A 256 1.63 -5.71 11.75
N TYR A 257 0.62 -5.98 12.57
CA TYR A 257 0.36 -5.20 13.77
C TYR A 257 1.56 -5.22 14.73
N GLU A 258 2.26 -6.36 14.83
CA GLU A 258 3.44 -6.46 15.69
C GLU A 258 4.54 -5.50 15.23
N ASP A 259 4.87 -5.53 13.94
CA ASP A 259 5.87 -4.65 13.34
C ASP A 259 5.46 -3.17 13.47
N PHE A 260 4.17 -2.87 13.28
CA PHE A 260 3.63 -1.53 13.49
C PHE A 260 3.89 -0.99 14.90
N VAL A 261 3.62 -1.82 15.91
CA VAL A 261 3.85 -1.46 17.32
C VAL A 261 5.34 -1.25 17.58
N THR A 262 6.21 -2.09 17.02
CA THR A 262 7.67 -1.93 17.18
C THR A 262 8.19 -0.63 16.54
N LEU A 263 7.76 -0.31 15.31
CA LEU A 263 8.13 0.91 14.61
C LEU A 263 7.63 2.16 15.35
N THR A 264 6.41 2.10 15.88
CA THR A 264 5.84 3.17 16.70
C THR A 264 6.66 3.37 17.98
N ALA A 265 7.08 2.28 18.64
CA ALA A 265 7.94 2.34 19.82
C ALA A 265 9.28 3.02 19.52
N ILE A 266 9.91 2.64 18.40
CA ILE A 266 11.22 3.17 17.97
C ILE A 266 11.08 4.67 17.64
N SER A 267 10.10 5.05 16.84
CA SER A 267 9.88 6.46 16.47
C SER A 267 9.55 7.33 17.69
N ALA A 268 8.76 6.81 18.63
CA ALA A 268 8.43 7.50 19.86
C ALA A 268 9.64 7.67 20.79
N ALA A 269 10.50 6.65 20.90
CA ALA A 269 11.72 6.71 21.70
C ALA A 269 12.72 7.76 21.18
N LEU A 270 12.75 8.00 19.87
CA LEU A 270 13.65 8.97 19.23
C LEU A 270 13.20 10.42 19.36
N THR A 271 11.90 10.69 19.50
CA THR A 271 11.33 12.04 19.37
C THR A 271 10.73 12.59 20.64
N LEU A 272 10.15 11.74 21.50
CA LEU A 272 9.45 12.20 22.69
C LEU A 272 10.40 12.41 23.85
N GLU A 273 10.25 13.53 24.54
CA GLU A 273 10.92 13.77 25.82
C GLU A 273 10.38 12.81 26.90
N ARG A 274 11.21 12.55 27.94
CA ARG A 274 10.91 11.60 29.04
C ARG A 274 9.54 11.83 29.69
N LYS A 275 9.08 13.08 29.79
CA LYS A 275 7.78 13.45 30.39
C LYS A 275 6.60 13.01 29.51
N ASP A 276 6.72 13.21 28.20
CA ASP A 276 5.66 12.90 27.23
C ASP A 276 5.63 11.43 26.88
N MET A 277 6.80 10.77 26.88
CA MET A 277 6.91 9.34 26.65
C MET A 277 6.13 8.54 27.70
N LYS A 278 6.22 8.92 28.99
CA LYS A 278 5.45 8.25 30.06
C LYS A 278 3.94 8.45 29.92
N LYS A 279 3.49 9.60 29.40
CA LYS A 279 2.05 9.88 29.20
C LYS A 279 1.51 9.16 27.97
N LYS A 280 2.16 9.34 26.82
CA LYS A 280 1.66 8.84 25.53
C LYS A 280 1.93 7.36 25.35
N VAL A 281 3.19 6.94 25.49
CA VAL A 281 3.62 5.56 25.17
C VAL A 281 3.15 4.57 26.24
N LYS A 282 3.25 4.90 27.53
CA LYS A 282 2.80 3.98 28.58
C LYS A 282 1.30 3.72 28.49
N ILE A 283 0.48 4.75 28.24
CA ILE A 283 -0.98 4.60 28.13
C ILE A 283 -1.36 3.86 26.85
N SER A 284 -0.70 4.16 25.73
CA SER A 284 -1.03 3.56 24.44
C SER A 284 -0.56 2.10 24.35
N MET A 285 0.66 1.79 24.82
CA MET A 285 1.23 0.43 24.81
C MET A 285 0.58 -0.51 25.83
N LEU A 286 0.23 -0.04 27.03
CA LEU A 286 -0.45 -0.90 28.02
C LEU A 286 -1.84 -1.34 27.54
N ARG A 287 -2.51 -0.55 26.71
CA ARG A 287 -3.80 -0.94 26.11
C ARG A 287 -3.65 -2.07 25.09
N CYS A 288 -2.49 -2.16 24.42
CA CYS A 288 -2.20 -3.16 23.41
C CYS A 288 -1.64 -4.47 24.00
N PHE A 289 -0.84 -4.39 25.08
CA PHE A 289 -0.21 -5.55 25.73
C PHE A 289 -0.99 -6.11 26.92
N SER A 290 -2.09 -5.49 27.36
CA SER A 290 -2.95 -6.11 28.37
C SER A 290 -3.71 -7.27 27.72
N PRO A 291 -3.53 -8.53 28.15
CA PRO A 291 -4.40 -9.60 27.69
C PRO A 291 -5.85 -9.21 28.00
N PRO A 292 -6.82 -9.55 27.14
CA PRO A 292 -8.22 -9.39 27.51
C PRO A 292 -8.42 -10.14 28.81
N SER A 293 -8.64 -9.41 29.90
CA SER A 293 -8.99 -10.01 31.17
C SER A 293 -10.26 -10.81 30.93
N ALA A 294 -10.14 -12.14 31.03
CA ALA A 294 -11.28 -13.04 31.06
C ALA A 294 -12.33 -12.46 32.01
N LYS A 295 -13.47 -12.11 31.44
CA LYS A 295 -14.75 -11.99 32.14
C LYS A 295 -15.76 -12.76 31.32
#